data_AF-A0A846XI55-F1
#
_entry.id   AF-A0A846XI55-F1
#
_cell.length_a   1.000
_cell.length_b   1.000
_cell.length_c   1.000
_cell.angle_alpha   90.00
_cell.angle_beta   90.00
_cell.angle_gamma   90.00
#
_symmetry.space_group_name_H-M   'P 1'
#
loop_
_entity.id
_entity.type
_entity.pdbx_description
1 polymer ?
#
loop_
_entity_poly.entity_id
_entity_poly.type
_entity_poly.pdbx_seq_one_letter_code
_entity_poly.pdbx_strand_id
1 'polypeptide(L)' 'MRTTIRLDSDVLAAAERLRRERGIGLGEAVNELVRAGIHHRPSVPPRSFRQRTRALGARVDLSRNSEVLDMLDDPYPGQP' A
#
# COMPACT_ATOMS: atom_id res chain seq x y z
N MET A 1 5.82 5.95 -29.47
CA MET A 1 5.88 7.40 -29.16
C MET A 1 7.26 7.72 -28.58
N ARG A 2 7.82 8.91 -28.83
CA ARG A 2 9.08 9.35 -28.21
C ARG A 2 8.77 10.34 -27.08
N THR A 3 9.27 10.04 -25.89
CA THR A 3 9.04 10.84 -24.68
C THR A 3 10.35 10.96 -23.93
N THR A 4 10.63 12.14 -23.39
CA THR A 4 11.77 12.37 -22.49
C THR A 4 11.29 12.22 -21.06
N ILE A 5 11.90 11.32 -20.30
CA ILE A 5 11.60 11.07 -18.89
C ILE A 5 12.89 11.13 -18.07
N ARG A 6 12.79 11.46 -16.78
CA ARG A 6 13.89 11.28 -15.84
C ARG A 6 13.80 9.90 -15.21
N LEU A 7 14.94 9.24 -15.05
CA LEU A 7 15.06 7.95 -14.38
C LEU A 7 15.90 8.15 -13.12
N ASP A 8 15.39 7.65 -12.00
CA ASP A 8 16.18 7.56 -10.77
C ASP A 8 17.26 6.48 -10.92
N SER A 9 18.29 6.57 -10.07
CA SER A 9 19.50 5.73 -10.18
C SER A 9 19.22 4.22 -10.07
N ASP A 10 18.21 3.83 -9.27
CA ASP A 10 17.76 2.46 -9.08
C ASP A 10 17.05 1.92 -10.34
N VAL A 11 16.22 2.75 -10.98
CA VAL A 11 15.56 2.41 -12.25
C VAL A 11 16.58 2.24 -13.37
N LEU A 12 17.58 3.13 -13.46
CA LEU A 12 18.65 3.00 -14.44
C LEU A 12 19.46 1.72 -14.22
N ALA A 13 19.79 1.39 -12.97
CA ALA A 13 20.51 0.15 -12.64
C ALA A 13 19.72 -1.11 -13.01
N ALA A 14 18.40 -1.12 -12.78
CA ALA A 14 17.51 -2.21 -13.19
C ALA A 14 17.47 -2.37 -14.72
N ALA A 15 17.38 -1.25 -15.45
CA ALA A 15 17.41 -1.26 -16.91
C ALA A 15 18.76 -1.78 -17.45
N GLU A 16 19.89 -1.33 -16.90
CA GLU A 16 21.23 -1.81 -17.30
C GLU A 16 21.44 -3.30 -17.04
N ARG A 17 20.89 -3.83 -15.93
CA ARG A 17 20.90 -5.27 -15.68
C ARG A 17 20.15 -6.02 -16.79
N LEU A 18 18.95 -5.58 -17.13
CA LEU A 18 18.13 -6.20 -18.16
C LEU A 18 18.78 -6.11 -19.56
N ARG A 19 19.42 -4.97 -19.86
CA ARG A 19 20.22 -4.79 -21.09
C ARG A 19 21.33 -5.81 -21.20
N ARG A 20 22.08 -6.07 -20.12
CA ARG A 20 23.17 -7.06 -20.10
C ARG A 20 22.65 -8.50 -20.23
N GLU A 21 21.53 -8.80 -19.60
CA GLU A 21 20.93 -10.15 -19.63
C GLU A 21 20.33 -10.49 -20.99
N ARG A 22 19.75 -9.52 -21.70
CA ARG A 22 18.97 -9.75 -22.93
C ARG A 22 19.56 -9.15 -24.20
N GLY A 23 20.62 -8.33 -24.11
CA GLY A 23 21.24 -7.67 -25.25
C GLY A 23 20.37 -6.59 -25.91
N ILE A 24 19.42 -5.99 -25.17
CA ILE A 24 18.45 -5.02 -25.68
C ILE A 24 18.86 -3.55 -25.44
N GLY A 25 18.20 -2.63 -26.15
CA GLY A 25 18.40 -1.19 -25.98
C GLY A 25 17.75 -0.63 -24.71
N LEU A 26 18.15 0.57 -24.28
CA LEU A 26 17.63 1.22 -23.06
C LEU A 26 16.10 1.42 -23.11
N GLY A 27 15.58 1.97 -24.21
CA GLY A 27 14.14 2.20 -24.35
C GLY A 27 13.32 0.90 -24.33
N GLU A 28 13.89 -0.19 -24.84
CA GLU A 28 13.26 -1.51 -24.83
C GLU A 28 13.26 -2.11 -23.42
N ALA A 29 14.41 -2.03 -22.72
CA ALA A 29 14.52 -2.44 -21.33
C ALA A 29 13.54 -1.69 -20.41
N VAL A 30 13.41 -0.37 -20.57
CA VAL A 30 12.45 0.43 -19.81
C VAL A 30 11.01 0.01 -20.11
N ASN A 31 10.66 -0.23 -21.37
CA ASN A 31 9.32 -0.70 -21.73
C ASN A 31 9.01 -2.08 -21.12
N GLU A 32 9.95 -3.02 -21.10
CA GLU A 32 9.78 -4.30 -20.43
C GLU A 32 9.54 -4.14 -18.92
N LEU A 33 10.37 -3.32 -18.24
CA LEU A 33 10.23 -3.06 -16.81
C LEU A 33 8.86 -2.44 -16.49
N VAL A 34 8.42 -1.45 -17.28
CA VAL A 34 7.11 -0.81 -17.12
C VAL A 34 5.98 -1.81 -17.32
N ARG A 35 6.03 -2.65 -18.37
CA ARG A 35 5.01 -3.68 -18.60
C ARG A 35 4.97 -4.70 -17.46
N ALA A 36 6.12 -5.14 -16.97
CA ALA A 36 6.21 -6.03 -15.82
C ALA A 36 5.57 -5.40 -14.58
N GLY A 37 5.78 -4.10 -14.35
CA GLY A 37 5.15 -3.34 -13.26
C GLY A 37 3.63 -3.18 -13.41
N ILE A 38 3.14 -2.84 -14.61
CA ILE A 38 1.70 -2.70 -14.89
C ILE A 38 0.95 -4.02 -14.63
N HIS A 39 1.56 -5.15 -15.02
CA HIS A 39 0.97 -6.47 -14.82
C HIS A 39 1.35 -7.11 -13.48
N HIS A 40 2.10 -6.39 -12.62
CA HIS A 40 2.49 -6.91 -11.32
C HIS A 40 1.28 -7.00 -10.40
N ARG A 41 0.69 -8.19 -10.33
CA ARG A 41 -0.27 -8.54 -9.29
C ARG A 41 0.53 -9.05 -8.09
N PRO A 42 0.30 -8.54 -6.87
CA PRO A 42 0.95 -9.08 -5.69
C PRO A 42 0.72 -10.59 -5.62
N SER A 43 1.81 -11.35 -5.45
CA SER A 43 1.77 -12.82 -5.41
C SER A 43 0.91 -13.35 -4.27
N VAL A 44 0.78 -12.57 -3.19
CA VAL A 44 -0.09 -12.87 -2.06
C VAL A 44 -1.31 -11.95 -2.15
N PRO A 45 -2.54 -12.47 -2.25
CA PRO A 45 -3.73 -11.64 -2.14
C PRO A 45 -3.71 -10.94 -0.78
N PRO A 46 -4.09 -9.64 -0.71
CA PRO A 46 -4.15 -8.95 0.57
C PRO A 46 -5.05 -9.74 1.52
N ARG A 47 -4.56 -9.97 2.73
CA ARG A 47 -5.28 -10.73 3.74
C ARG A 47 -6.61 -10.01 3.99
N SER A 48 -7.74 -10.66 3.72
CA SER A 48 -9.03 -10.02 3.93
C SER A 48 -9.17 -9.63 5.40
N PHE A 49 -9.52 -8.37 5.64
CA PHE A 49 -9.80 -7.91 6.98
C PHE A 49 -11.00 -8.71 7.52
N ARG A 50 -10.79 -9.42 8.64
CA ARG A 50 -11.86 -10.05 9.39
C ARG A 50 -11.98 -9.37 10.73
N GLN A 51 -13.03 -8.56 10.88
CA GLN A 51 -13.39 -7.98 12.17
C GLN A 51 -13.62 -9.11 13.17
N ARG A 52 -12.86 -9.12 14.26
CA ARG A 52 -13.07 -10.03 15.39
C ARG A 52 -13.96 -9.31 16.40
N THR A 53 -15.26 -9.52 16.30
CA THR A 53 -16.19 -9.00 17.30
C THR A 53 -16.24 -9.94 18.50
N ARG A 54 -16.35 -9.37 19.70
CA ARG A 54 -16.72 -10.08 20.92
C ARG A 54 -17.80 -9.29 21.62
N ALA A 55 -18.74 -9.99 22.27
CA ALA A 55 -19.70 -9.33 23.13
C ALA A 55 -18.96 -8.74 24.33
N LEU A 56 -18.93 -7.41 24.42
CA LEU A 56 -18.32 -6.68 25.55
C LEU A 56 -19.29 -6.53 26.73
N GLY A 57 -20.54 -6.99 26.60
CA GLY A 57 -21.57 -6.89 27.63
C GLY A 57 -22.13 -5.47 27.85
N ALA A 58 -21.41 -4.44 27.39
CA ALA A 58 -21.86 -3.06 27.43
C ALA A 58 -22.64 -2.68 26.16
N ARG A 59 -23.75 -1.95 26.33
CA ARG A 59 -24.47 -1.25 25.26
C ARG A 59 -24.46 0.22 25.58
N VAL A 60 -24.10 1.04 24.60
CA VAL A 60 -24.12 2.51 24.72
C VAL A 60 -25.30 3.02 23.90
N ASP A 61 -26.14 3.86 24.51
CA ASP A 61 -27.21 4.54 23.80
C ASP A 61 -26.62 5.71 22.99
N LEU A 62 -26.73 5.63 21.66
CA LEU A 62 -26.17 6.61 20.73
C LEU A 62 -27.15 7.75 20.40
N SER A 63 -28.35 7.77 20.99
CA SER A 63 -29.31 8.86 20.77
C SER A 63 -28.82 10.22 21.26
N ARG A 64 -27.85 10.22 22.20
CA ARG A 64 -27.09 11.40 22.66
C ARG A 64 -25.60 11.19 22.43
N ASN A 65 -25.22 11.23 21.16
CA ASN A 65 -23.86 10.91 20.73
C ASN A 65 -22.76 11.84 21.29
N SER A 66 -23.07 13.07 21.67
CA SER A 66 -22.08 14.03 22.22
C SER A 66 -21.46 13.52 23.52
N GLU A 67 -22.28 13.01 24.44
CA GLU A 67 -21.81 12.46 25.73
C GLU A 67 -20.92 11.22 25.52
N VAL A 68 -21.19 10.45 24.47
CA VAL A 68 -20.39 9.27 24.10
C VAL A 68 -19.05 9.65 23.50
N LEU A 69 -19.00 10.72 22.72
CA LEU A 69 -17.76 11.24 22.15
C LEU A 69 -16.86 11.83 23.25
N ASP A 70 -17.44 12.58 24.18
CA ASP A 70 -16.71 13.11 25.34
C ASP A 70 -16.07 11.97 26.17
N MET A 71 -16.79 10.85 26.38
CA MET A 71 -16.24 9.66 27.05
C MET A 71 -15.11 8.96 26.29
N LEU A 72 -15.02 9.09 24.96
CA LEU A 72 -13.95 8.49 24.15
C LEU A 72 -12.69 9.36 24.13
N ASP A 73 -12.85 10.67 24.30
CA ASP A 73 -11.75 11.64 24.38
C ASP A 73 -11.10 11.63 25.77
N ASP A 74 -11.82 11.17 26.79
CA ASP A 74 -11.28 10.97 28.14
C ASP A 74 -10.20 9.85 28.17
N PRO A 75 -9.05 10.07 28.83
CA PRO A 75 -8.02 9.06 28.96
C PRO A 75 -8.56 7.83 29.70
N TYR A 76 -8.32 6.65 29.12
CA TYR A 76 -8.78 5.39 29.70
C TYR A 76 -8.26 5.23 31.14
N PRO A 77 -9.15 5.12 32.15
CA PRO A 77 -8.73 4.98 33.54
C PRO A 77 -8.07 3.60 33.72
N GLY A 78 -6.75 3.58 33.63
CA GLY A 78 -5.95 2.36 33.67
C GLY A 78 -4.65 2.37 32.86
N GLN A 79 -4.33 3.46 32.14
CA GLN A 79 -2.96 3.68 31.68
C GLN A 79 -2.16 4.42 32.77
N PRO A 80 -0.96 3.94 33.15
CA PRO A 80 -0.05 4.69 34.02
C PRO A 80 0.50 5.94 33.34
#